data_AF-A0A5C6XVP8-F1
#
_entry.id   AF-A0A5C6XVP8-F1
#
_cell.length_a   1.000
_cell.length_b   1.000
_cell.length_c   1.000
_cell.angle_alpha   90.00
_cell.angle_beta   90.00
_cell.angle_gamma   90.00
#
_symmetry.space_group_name_H-M   'P 1'
#
loop_
_entity.id
_entity.type
_entity.pdbx_description
1 polymer ?
#
loop_
_entity_poly.entity_id
_entity_poly.type
_entity_poly.pdbx_seq_one_letter_code
_entity_poly.pdbx_strand_id
1 'polypeptide(L)'
;MAKKDFLKTKFVNKLMLFNVFDIDEFVLNVIEDIKKGNNGLNAFEVSSAKRYSYELCRVGENEMQKDEISTEDYLYRKENFDDTMYFYSELNYIDFEKEFPTEELYQWYGNEWLYDVHYNKYFFPEVKKWINVAEGDGSKKIRIRDIFNLLRRSNFALKNIETNWNEIKPIHEIQKAVIDIHINFTDLMIESIIKYYNYIFPNFLEIEKENEKEDKEDKKDKKLPIKRHSDYFKDNFYISFKIYTEKHIIEQYVDYSYLFQRMKFEKMIYEIKHKEFAKWLLENKFINEKTMEKINESGFRSLNKSESGQRMNNFNNLFGI
;
A
#
# COMPACT_ATOMS: atom_id res chain seq x y z
N MET A 1 -11.94 9.92 21.83
CA MET A 1 -10.93 10.06 20.76
C MET A 1 -11.54 9.57 19.45
N ALA A 2 -11.67 10.44 18.45
CA ALA A 2 -12.21 10.06 17.15
C ALA A 2 -11.18 9.27 16.33
N LYS A 3 -11.62 8.51 15.32
CA LYS A 3 -10.74 7.76 14.40
C LYS A 3 -9.69 8.66 13.75
N LYS A 4 -10.11 9.86 13.32
CA LYS A 4 -9.22 10.85 12.69
C LYS A 4 -8.10 11.30 13.64
N ASP A 5 -8.39 11.43 14.94
CA ASP A 5 -7.40 11.84 15.93
C ASP A 5 -6.40 10.71 16.22
N PHE A 6 -6.89 9.45 16.28
CA PHE A 6 -6.05 8.27 16.43
C PHE A 6 -5.09 8.09 15.23
N LEU A 7 -5.62 8.20 14.00
CA LEU A 7 -4.81 8.11 12.78
C LEU A 7 -3.79 9.25 12.66
N LYS A 8 -4.11 10.44 13.16
CA LYS A 8 -3.20 11.59 13.17
C LYS A 8 -2.13 11.53 14.26
N THR A 9 -2.17 10.55 15.17
CA THR A 9 -1.08 10.42 16.13
C THR A 9 0.22 10.22 15.36
N LYS A 10 1.25 11.02 15.68
CA LYS A 10 2.57 10.97 15.05
C LYS A 10 3.12 9.54 14.99
N PHE A 11 2.71 8.73 15.95
CA PHE A 11 3.04 7.32 16.08
C PHE A 11 2.32 6.42 15.05
N VAL A 12 0.99 6.48 14.93
CA VAL A 12 0.23 5.67 13.95
C VAL A 12 0.60 6.07 12.53
N ASN A 13 0.81 7.37 12.26
CA ASN A 13 1.29 7.83 10.96
C ASN A 13 2.73 7.39 10.62
N LYS A 14 3.60 7.20 11.62
CA LYS A 14 4.97 6.72 11.42
C LYS A 14 5.04 5.20 11.22
N LEU A 15 4.27 4.45 12.01
CA LEU A 15 4.27 2.99 11.93
C LEU A 15 3.45 2.44 10.77
N MET A 16 2.40 3.15 10.38
CA MET A 16 1.54 2.71 9.30
C MET A 16 2.00 3.33 8.00
N LEU A 17 2.44 2.48 7.08
CA LEU A 17 3.18 2.83 5.88
C LEU A 17 2.27 3.35 4.77
N PHE A 18 1.44 4.33 5.09
CA PHE A 18 0.46 4.88 4.16
C PHE A 18 1.07 5.74 3.05
N ASN A 19 2.31 6.17 3.21
CA ASN A 19 2.98 7.12 2.33
C ASN A 19 4.39 6.66 1.91
N VAL A 20 4.64 5.36 1.77
CA VAL A 20 5.91 4.88 1.21
C VAL A 20 5.81 4.96 -0.32
N PHE A 21 6.07 6.15 -0.85
CA PHE A 21 6.19 6.39 -2.29
C PHE A 21 7.64 6.20 -2.78
N ASP A 22 8.59 6.12 -1.86
CA ASP A 22 10.00 5.84 -2.10
C ASP A 22 10.48 4.79 -1.08
N ILE A 23 10.80 3.61 -1.60
CA ILE A 23 11.23 2.46 -0.80
C ILE A 23 12.59 2.69 -0.13
N ASP A 24 13.46 3.50 -0.74
CA ASP A 24 14.75 3.85 -0.17
C ASP A 24 14.52 4.78 1.03
N GLU A 25 13.64 5.76 0.88
CA GLU A 25 13.24 6.63 1.98
C GLU A 25 12.60 5.85 3.14
N PHE A 26 11.80 4.83 2.83
CA PHE A 26 11.23 3.96 3.85
C PHE A 26 12.30 3.18 4.61
N VAL A 27 13.25 2.55 3.91
CA VAL A 27 14.39 1.88 4.52
C VAL A 27 15.16 2.86 5.42
N LEU A 28 15.42 4.08 4.94
CA LEU A 28 16.11 5.12 5.71
C LEU A 28 15.35 5.56 6.96
N ASN A 29 14.03 5.77 6.87
CA ASN A 29 13.18 6.18 7.99
C ASN A 29 13.13 5.12 9.09
N VAL A 30 13.00 3.85 8.69
CA VAL A 30 13.02 2.70 9.60
C VAL A 30 14.32 2.66 10.39
N ILE A 31 15.45 2.88 9.72
CA ILE A 31 16.76 2.83 10.37
C ILE A 31 17.01 4.04 11.26
N GLU A 32 16.55 5.22 10.87
CA GLU A 32 16.62 6.41 11.74
C GLU A 32 15.81 6.26 13.02
N ASP A 33 14.65 5.58 12.96
CA ASP A 33 13.87 5.31 14.16
C ASP A 33 14.58 4.29 15.08
N ILE A 34 15.38 3.36 14.54
CA ILE A 34 16.30 2.53 15.35
C ILE A 34 17.35 3.36 16.07
N LYS A 35 17.99 4.31 15.37
CA LYS A 35 18.99 5.22 15.98
C LYS A 35 18.44 5.93 17.21
N LYS A 36 17.17 6.36 17.13
CA LYS A 36 16.50 7.13 18.17
C LYS A 36 15.94 6.24 19.29
N GLY A 37 15.86 4.93 19.05
CA GLY A 37 15.10 3.98 19.88
C GLY A 37 15.85 3.25 20.99
N ASN A 38 17.20 3.23 21.03
CA ASN A 38 17.90 2.38 22.02
C ASN A 38 19.20 2.94 22.63
N ASN A 39 19.23 2.93 23.97
CA ASN A 39 20.42 2.97 24.84
C ASN A 39 21.02 1.55 24.99
N GLY A 40 21.53 0.93 23.93
CA GLY A 40 22.21 -0.38 24.10
C GLY A 40 22.47 -1.24 22.87
N LEU A 41 21.82 -0.98 21.73
CA LEU A 41 22.42 -1.35 20.44
C LEU A 41 23.49 -0.29 20.20
N ASN A 42 24.74 -0.72 20.02
CA ASN A 42 25.84 0.20 19.81
C ASN A 42 25.50 1.05 18.58
N ALA A 43 25.10 2.30 18.81
CA ALA A 43 24.49 3.21 17.84
C ALA A 43 25.51 3.75 16.82
N PHE A 44 26.46 2.92 16.42
CA PHE A 44 27.55 3.28 15.54
C PHE A 44 27.13 3.15 14.07
N GLU A 45 27.07 4.34 13.45
CA GLU A 45 27.38 4.63 12.05
C GLU A 45 26.41 4.25 10.92
N VAL A 46 25.09 4.24 11.10
CA VAL A 46 24.20 4.41 9.91
C VAL A 46 24.31 5.83 9.29
N SER A 47 25.06 6.75 9.88
CA SER A 47 25.45 8.01 9.23
C SER A 47 26.63 7.84 8.26
N SER A 48 27.34 6.69 8.29
CA SER A 48 28.41 6.38 7.33
C SER A 48 27.86 5.73 6.04
N ALA A 49 26.68 5.11 6.10
CA ALA A 49 25.99 4.62 4.91
C ALA A 49 25.71 5.79 3.95
N LYS A 50 26.51 5.83 2.88
CA LYS A 50 26.52 6.92 1.92
C LYS A 50 25.15 7.02 1.24
N ARG A 51 24.46 8.15 1.44
CA ARG A 51 23.22 8.49 0.74
C ARG A 51 23.58 9.35 -0.46
N TYR A 52 22.97 9.06 -1.61
CA TYR A 52 23.01 9.98 -2.74
C TYR A 52 21.66 10.68 -2.81
N SER A 53 21.69 11.99 -2.67
CA SER A 53 20.50 12.82 -2.83
C SER A 53 20.50 13.42 -4.22
N TYR A 54 19.34 13.50 -4.84
CA TYR A 54 19.21 13.96 -6.20
C TYR A 54 18.09 14.99 -6.36
N GLU A 55 18.36 15.98 -7.20
CA GLU A 55 17.36 16.90 -7.76
C GLU A 55 17.03 16.47 -9.18
N LEU A 56 15.73 16.35 -9.50
CA LEU A 56 15.30 16.17 -10.87
C LEU A 56 14.96 17.51 -11.51
N CYS A 57 15.82 17.93 -12.43
CA CYS A 57 15.62 19.11 -13.26
C CYS A 57 14.93 18.71 -14.57
N ARG A 58 13.80 19.33 -14.91
CA ARG A 58 13.19 19.15 -16.23
C ARG A 58 14.02 19.91 -17.27
N VAL A 59 14.70 19.19 -18.15
CA VAL A 59 15.55 19.76 -19.21
C VAL A 59 14.87 19.76 -20.59
N GLY A 60 13.72 19.09 -20.73
CA GLY A 60 12.92 19.10 -21.94
C GLY A 60 11.44 18.76 -21.68
N GLU A 61 10.62 18.72 -22.74
CA GLU A 61 9.18 18.40 -22.60
C GLU A 61 8.94 17.02 -21.97
N ASN A 62 9.85 16.06 -22.15
CA ASN A 62 9.75 14.71 -21.58
C ASN A 62 11.09 14.20 -21.01
N GLU A 63 12.01 15.10 -20.68
CA GLU A 63 13.36 14.74 -20.24
C GLU A 63 13.64 15.32 -18.86
N MET A 64 14.05 14.44 -17.95
CA MET A 64 14.43 14.76 -16.58
C MET A 64 15.92 14.47 -16.43
N GLN A 65 16.69 15.47 -16.01
CA GLN A 65 18.09 15.32 -15.64
C GLN A 65 18.18 15.12 -14.13
N LYS A 66 19.06 14.22 -13.71
CA LYS A 66 19.33 13.89 -12.31
C LYS A 66 20.64 14.54 -11.89
N ASP A 67 20.56 15.56 -11.04
CA ASP A 67 21.72 16.25 -10.50
C ASP A 67 21.92 15.84 -9.03
N GLU A 68 23.13 15.41 -8.69
CA GLU A 68 23.48 15.05 -7.30
C GLU A 68 23.54 16.31 -6.43
N ILE A 69 22.83 16.28 -5.30
CA ILE A 69 22.82 17.34 -4.29
C ILE A 69 23.35 16.79 -2.97
N SER A 70 23.83 17.66 -2.07
CA SER A 70 24.26 17.20 -0.75
C SER A 70 23.08 16.74 0.10
N THR A 71 23.35 15.87 1.09
CA THR A 71 22.32 15.42 2.03
C THR A 71 21.74 16.59 2.84
N GLU A 72 22.58 17.57 3.24
CA GLU A 72 22.12 18.77 3.93
C GLU A 72 21.15 19.60 3.08
N ASP A 73 21.45 19.75 1.78
CA ASP A 73 20.62 20.52 0.86
C ASP A 73 19.28 19.80 0.59
N TYR A 74 19.30 18.47 0.44
CA TYR A 74 18.07 17.66 0.37
C TYR A 74 17.18 17.84 1.62
N LEU A 75 17.75 17.70 2.82
CA LEU A 75 17.00 17.82 4.07
C LEU A 75 16.43 19.23 4.26
N TYR A 76 17.24 20.25 3.99
CA TYR A 76 16.79 21.63 4.00
C TYR A 76 15.62 21.83 3.03
N ARG A 77 15.73 21.32 1.81
CA ARG A 77 14.69 21.48 0.79
C ARG A 77 13.40 20.74 1.15
N LYS A 78 13.51 19.51 1.66
CA LYS A 78 12.38 18.71 2.13
C LYS A 78 11.60 19.37 3.27
N GLU A 79 12.30 20.07 4.17
CA GLU A 79 11.66 20.75 5.30
C GLU A 79 11.03 22.11 4.91
N ASN A 80 11.53 22.76 3.86
CA ASN A 80 11.21 24.16 3.56
C ASN A 80 10.47 24.40 2.22
N PHE A 81 10.38 23.41 1.33
CA PHE A 81 9.73 23.55 0.03
C PHE A 81 8.53 22.61 -0.10
N ASP A 82 7.54 23.03 -0.90
CA ASP A 82 6.30 22.29 -1.16
C ASP A 82 6.58 21.08 -2.08
N ASP A 83 5.76 20.02 -2.02
CA ASP A 83 5.85 18.73 -2.75
C ASP A 83 5.95 18.84 -4.30
N THR A 84 6.00 20.06 -4.82
CA THR A 84 6.07 20.43 -6.24
C THR A 84 7.46 20.29 -6.87
N MET A 85 8.53 20.07 -6.10
CA MET A 85 9.87 19.78 -6.61
C MET A 85 10.25 18.32 -6.38
N TYR A 86 10.69 17.66 -7.45
CA TYR A 86 11.02 16.23 -7.48
C TYR A 86 12.43 15.98 -6.90
N PHE A 87 12.55 16.10 -5.57
CA PHE A 87 13.75 15.69 -4.84
C PHE A 87 13.56 14.28 -4.31
N TYR A 88 14.57 13.42 -4.46
CA TYR A 88 14.54 12.07 -3.88
C TYR A 88 15.94 11.63 -3.46
N SER A 89 16.00 10.61 -2.60
CA SER A 89 17.26 10.03 -2.12
C SER A 89 17.34 8.58 -2.53
N GLU A 90 18.45 8.16 -3.12
CA GLU A 90 18.72 6.74 -3.34
C GLU A 90 19.76 6.22 -2.34
N LEU A 91 19.56 4.98 -1.92
CA LEU A 91 20.50 4.25 -1.10
C LEU A 91 21.65 3.73 -1.96
N ASN A 92 22.89 3.99 -1.54
CA ASN A 92 24.03 3.24 -2.03
C ASN A 92 24.01 1.85 -1.38
N TYR A 93 23.40 0.88 -2.06
CA TYR A 93 23.28 -0.48 -1.55
C TYR A 93 24.62 -1.17 -1.27
N ILE A 94 25.69 -0.82 -2.00
CA ILE A 94 27.03 -1.41 -1.78
C ILE A 94 27.62 -0.92 -0.47
N ASP A 95 27.53 0.39 -0.20
CA ASP A 95 28.03 0.94 1.06
C ASP A 95 27.10 0.61 2.22
N PHE A 96 25.79 0.55 1.95
CA PHE A 96 24.80 0.10 2.93
C PHE A 96 25.05 -1.34 3.37
N GLU A 97 25.23 -2.29 2.45
CA GLU A 97 25.44 -3.71 2.79
C GLU A 97 26.72 -3.95 3.61
N LYS A 98 27.76 -3.12 3.44
CA LYS A 98 28.99 -3.21 4.26
C LYS A 98 28.73 -2.90 5.72
N GLU A 99 27.87 -1.93 5.98
CA GLU A 99 27.52 -1.46 7.32
C GLU A 99 26.32 -2.23 7.89
N PHE A 100 25.43 -2.70 7.02
CA PHE A 100 24.17 -3.37 7.33
C PHE A 100 23.99 -4.62 6.45
N PRO A 101 24.69 -5.73 6.76
CA PRO A 101 24.55 -6.96 6.00
C PRO A 101 23.11 -7.44 6.02
N THR A 102 22.56 -7.79 4.85
CA THR A 102 21.18 -8.25 4.69
C THR A 102 20.86 -9.44 5.60
N GLU A 103 21.83 -10.31 5.83
CA GLU A 103 21.70 -11.49 6.71
C GLU A 103 21.50 -11.11 8.18
N GLU A 104 22.06 -9.98 8.61
CA GLU A 104 21.95 -9.48 9.99
C GLU A 104 20.70 -8.63 10.21
N LEU A 105 20.11 -8.06 9.13
CA LEU A 105 18.86 -7.32 9.21
C LEU A 105 17.76 -8.13 9.91
N TYR A 106 17.54 -9.39 9.54
CA TYR A 106 16.51 -10.20 10.21
C TYR A 106 16.77 -10.42 11.71
N GLN A 107 18.02 -10.36 12.15
CA GLN A 107 18.38 -10.51 13.57
C GLN A 107 18.16 -9.19 14.32
N TRP A 108 18.61 -8.06 13.75
CA TRP A 108 18.42 -6.74 14.35
C TRP A 108 16.95 -6.32 14.40
N TYR A 109 16.20 -6.71 13.39
CA TYR A 109 14.76 -6.46 13.25
C TYR A 109 13.92 -7.69 13.63
N GLY A 110 14.48 -8.60 14.43
CA GLY A 110 13.79 -9.80 14.85
C GLY A 110 12.49 -9.49 15.59
N ASN A 111 11.62 -10.50 15.68
CA ASN A 111 10.31 -10.39 16.32
C ASN A 111 10.40 -9.78 17.72
N GLU A 112 11.45 -10.06 18.50
CA GLU A 112 11.62 -9.52 19.85
C GLU A 112 11.76 -7.99 19.87
N TRP A 113 12.63 -7.40 19.04
CA TRP A 113 12.83 -5.94 19.03
C TRP A 113 11.58 -5.19 18.57
N LEU A 114 10.97 -5.66 17.49
CA LEU A 114 9.73 -5.11 16.96
C LEU A 114 8.59 -5.23 17.98
N TYR A 115 8.50 -6.37 18.66
CA TYR A 115 7.46 -6.63 19.64
C TYR A 115 7.64 -5.80 20.91
N ASP A 116 8.85 -5.69 21.44
CA ASP A 116 9.11 -5.02 22.71
C ASP A 116 9.10 -3.50 22.58
N VAL A 117 9.73 -2.96 21.53
CA VAL A 117 9.86 -1.52 21.35
C VAL A 117 8.65 -0.96 20.60
N HIS A 118 8.35 -1.42 19.40
CA HIS A 118 7.31 -0.77 18.59
C HIS A 118 5.90 -1.18 18.98
N TYR A 119 5.68 -2.48 19.22
CA TYR A 119 4.35 -2.98 19.57
C TYR A 119 3.98 -2.69 21.03
N ASN A 120 4.73 -3.22 22.00
CA ASN A 120 4.34 -3.17 23.41
C ASN A 120 4.48 -1.78 24.04
N LYS A 121 5.54 -1.04 23.71
CA LYS A 121 5.79 0.26 24.33
C LYS A 121 4.92 1.37 23.75
N TYR A 122 4.60 1.31 22.46
CA TYR A 122 3.97 2.45 21.78
C TYR A 122 2.64 2.12 21.09
N PHE A 123 2.59 1.09 20.23
CA PHE A 123 1.38 0.84 19.42
C PHE A 123 0.23 0.30 20.22
N PHE A 124 0.49 -0.78 20.93
CA PHE A 124 -0.56 -1.49 21.61
C PHE A 124 -1.20 -0.69 22.75
N PRO A 125 -0.47 0.12 23.54
CA PRO A 125 -1.07 1.01 24.53
C PRO A 125 -2.05 2.03 23.92
N GLU A 126 -1.68 2.68 22.81
CA GLU A 126 -2.55 3.65 22.15
C GLU A 126 -3.74 2.98 21.46
N VAL A 127 -3.54 1.81 20.86
CA VAL A 127 -4.64 0.97 20.34
C VAL A 127 -5.62 0.61 21.46
N LYS A 128 -5.11 0.16 22.62
CA LYS A 128 -5.95 -0.17 23.78
C LYS A 128 -6.74 1.02 24.26
N LYS A 129 -6.06 2.16 24.44
CA LYS A 129 -6.68 3.41 24.84
C LYS A 129 -7.77 3.82 23.86
N TRP A 130 -7.50 3.73 22.56
CA TRP A 130 -8.48 4.07 21.54
C TRP A 130 -9.67 3.11 21.55
N ILE A 131 -9.49 1.80 21.63
CA ILE A 131 -10.60 0.83 21.69
C ILE A 131 -11.41 1.03 22.98
N ASN A 132 -10.74 1.14 24.13
CA ASN A 132 -11.40 1.13 25.44
C ASN A 132 -12.17 2.42 25.75
N VAL A 133 -11.90 3.52 25.05
CA VAL A 133 -12.72 4.75 25.10
C VAL A 133 -14.09 4.55 24.43
N ALA A 134 -14.31 3.47 23.68
CA ALA A 134 -15.63 3.17 23.11
C ALA A 134 -16.56 2.51 24.14
N GLU A 135 -17.79 3.00 24.23
CA GLU A 135 -18.82 2.42 25.09
C GLU A 135 -19.48 1.21 24.41
N GLY A 136 -19.57 0.10 25.16
CA GLY A 136 -20.17 -1.15 24.72
C GLY A 136 -19.31 -1.96 23.73
N ASP A 137 -19.58 -3.26 23.68
CA ASP A 137 -18.79 -4.20 22.86
C ASP A 137 -18.99 -3.98 21.36
N GLY A 138 -20.19 -3.57 20.93
CA GLY A 138 -20.45 -3.25 19.52
C GLY A 138 -19.52 -2.16 18.97
N SER A 139 -19.36 -1.07 19.72
CA SER A 139 -18.46 0.03 19.34
C SER A 139 -16.99 -0.37 19.36
N LYS A 140 -16.58 -1.20 20.34
CA LYS A 140 -15.23 -1.75 20.40
C LYS A 140 -14.93 -2.67 19.21
N LYS A 141 -15.88 -3.52 18.80
CA LYS A 141 -15.79 -4.36 17.60
C LYS A 141 -15.54 -3.55 16.33
N ILE A 142 -16.23 -2.41 16.18
CA ILE A 142 -16.03 -1.51 15.03
C ILE A 142 -14.60 -0.95 15.03
N ARG A 143 -14.10 -0.48 16.18
CA ARG A 143 -12.72 0.04 16.29
C ARG A 143 -11.68 -1.03 16.02
N ILE A 144 -11.87 -2.25 16.54
CA ILE A 144 -10.97 -3.39 16.26
C ILE A 144 -10.92 -3.69 14.75
N ARG A 145 -12.08 -3.76 14.08
CA ARG A 145 -12.16 -3.96 12.62
C ARG A 145 -11.46 -2.85 11.85
N ASP A 146 -11.60 -1.60 12.30
CA ASP A 146 -10.91 -0.47 11.70
C ASP A 146 -9.39 -0.62 11.76
N ILE A 147 -8.83 -1.09 12.89
CA ILE A 147 -7.39 -1.35 13.01
C ILE A 147 -6.96 -2.48 12.08
N PHE A 148 -7.71 -3.58 12.00
CA PHE A 148 -7.36 -4.66 11.08
C PHE A 148 -7.38 -4.21 9.62
N ASN A 149 -8.36 -3.43 9.21
CA ASN A 149 -8.39 -2.85 7.87
C ASN A 149 -7.18 -1.92 7.64
N LEU A 150 -6.76 -1.17 8.65
CA LEU A 150 -5.59 -0.30 8.61
C LEU A 150 -4.31 -1.12 8.40
N LEU A 151 -4.09 -2.14 9.23
CA LEU A 151 -2.94 -3.05 9.18
C LEU A 151 -2.88 -3.80 7.84
N ARG A 152 -4.01 -4.34 7.38
CA ARG A 152 -4.12 -5.02 6.08
C ARG A 152 -3.80 -4.11 4.89
N ARG A 153 -4.25 -2.86 4.92
CA ARG A 153 -3.92 -1.87 3.88
C ARG A 153 -2.42 -1.58 3.86
N SER A 154 -1.79 -1.48 5.02
CA SER A 154 -0.33 -1.33 5.12
C SER A 154 0.40 -2.54 4.54
N ASN A 155 -0.01 -3.76 4.89
CA ASN A 155 0.55 -4.99 4.31
C ASN A 155 0.34 -5.09 2.79
N PHE A 156 -0.84 -4.68 2.32
CA PHE A 156 -1.11 -4.64 0.89
C PHE A 156 -0.20 -3.62 0.20
N ALA A 157 -0.04 -2.41 0.75
CA ALA A 157 0.86 -1.41 0.20
C ALA A 157 2.30 -1.95 0.12
N LEU A 158 2.84 -2.47 1.23
CA LEU A 158 4.16 -3.10 1.30
C LEU A 158 4.38 -4.18 0.22
N LYS A 159 3.43 -5.09 0.05
CA LYS A 159 3.50 -6.18 -0.94
C LYS A 159 3.45 -5.71 -2.39
N ASN A 160 2.96 -4.50 -2.62
CA ASN A 160 2.82 -3.89 -3.94
C ASN A 160 3.70 -2.65 -4.10
N ILE A 161 4.73 -2.48 -3.26
CA ILE A 161 5.73 -1.43 -3.52
C ILE A 161 6.46 -1.81 -4.80
N GLU A 162 6.30 -0.99 -5.84
CA GLU A 162 7.09 -1.03 -7.07
C GLU A 162 8.24 -0.01 -6.93
N THR A 163 9.37 -0.28 -7.58
CA THR A 163 10.51 0.65 -7.57
C THR A 163 10.19 1.88 -8.43
N ASN A 164 10.62 3.04 -7.93
CA ASN A 164 10.67 4.38 -8.53
C ASN A 164 9.79 4.74 -9.75
N TRP A 165 9.19 5.93 -9.66
CA TRP A 165 8.16 6.52 -10.53
C TRP A 165 8.44 6.51 -12.04
N ASN A 166 9.68 6.28 -12.47
CA ASN A 166 10.11 6.44 -13.86
C ASN A 166 10.96 5.28 -14.41
N GLU A 167 11.36 4.28 -13.60
CA GLU A 167 12.21 3.18 -14.05
C GLU A 167 11.80 1.87 -13.38
N ILE A 168 11.37 0.87 -14.16
CA ILE A 168 11.14 -0.50 -13.67
C ILE A 168 12.48 -1.09 -13.25
N LYS A 169 12.89 -0.86 -12.00
CA LYS A 169 14.07 -1.48 -11.40
C LYS A 169 13.68 -2.71 -10.59
N PRO A 170 14.44 -3.80 -10.61
CA PRO A 170 14.21 -4.87 -9.64
C PRO A 170 14.43 -4.34 -8.21
N ILE A 171 13.58 -4.77 -7.27
CA ILE A 171 13.73 -4.49 -5.84
C ILE A 171 15.05 -5.11 -5.36
N HIS A 172 15.86 -4.32 -4.65
CA HIS A 172 17.11 -4.77 -4.03
C HIS A 172 16.82 -5.73 -2.85
N GLU A 173 17.71 -6.68 -2.57
CA GLU A 173 17.47 -7.67 -1.48
C GLU A 173 17.33 -7.01 -0.10
N ILE A 174 18.06 -5.92 0.19
CA ILE A 174 17.87 -5.09 1.40
C ILE A 174 16.43 -4.54 1.48
N GLN A 175 15.94 -3.93 0.40
CA GLN A 175 14.59 -3.38 0.34
C GLN A 175 13.54 -4.47 0.62
N LYS A 176 13.73 -5.63 0.00
CA LYS A 176 12.88 -6.81 0.17
C LYS A 176 12.92 -7.34 1.61
N ALA A 177 14.10 -7.42 2.22
CA ALA A 177 14.25 -7.81 3.61
C ALA A 177 13.48 -6.86 4.54
N VAL A 178 13.62 -5.55 4.36
CA VAL A 178 12.89 -4.54 5.15
C VAL A 178 11.38 -4.63 4.93
N ILE A 179 10.92 -4.85 3.70
CA ILE A 179 9.49 -5.11 3.41
C ILE A 179 9.01 -6.34 4.19
N ASP A 180 9.72 -7.46 4.08
CA ASP A 180 9.33 -8.74 4.70
C ASP A 180 9.26 -8.61 6.23
N ILE A 181 10.23 -7.93 6.83
CA ILE A 181 10.25 -7.58 8.25
C ILE A 181 8.96 -6.84 8.66
N HIS A 182 8.53 -5.84 7.90
CA HIS A 182 7.35 -5.05 8.23
C HIS A 182 6.03 -5.77 7.95
N ILE A 183 6.01 -6.66 6.96
CA ILE A 183 4.87 -7.56 6.74
C ILE A 183 4.71 -8.46 7.95
N ASN A 184 5.79 -9.12 8.38
CA ASN A 184 5.79 -9.98 9.57
C ASN A 184 5.39 -9.20 10.82
N PHE A 185 5.91 -7.98 10.98
CA PHE A 185 5.52 -7.11 12.09
C PHE A 185 4.01 -6.86 12.13
N THR A 186 3.44 -6.52 10.98
CA THR A 186 2.00 -6.24 10.88
C THR A 186 1.15 -7.45 11.21
N ASP A 187 1.59 -8.64 10.78
CA ASP A 187 0.91 -9.90 11.09
C ASP A 187 0.94 -10.18 12.60
N LEU A 188 2.09 -9.98 13.26
CA LEU A 188 2.22 -10.09 14.72
C LEU A 188 1.31 -9.10 15.47
N MET A 189 1.18 -7.86 14.98
CA MET A 189 0.27 -6.86 15.57
C MET A 189 -1.18 -7.33 15.51
N ILE A 190 -1.61 -7.90 14.38
CA ILE A 190 -2.96 -8.45 14.20
C ILE A 190 -3.18 -9.59 15.21
N GLU A 191 -2.28 -10.58 15.25
CA GLU A 191 -2.38 -11.73 16.15
C GLU A 191 -2.50 -11.30 17.62
N SER A 192 -1.72 -10.30 18.00
CA SER A 192 -1.65 -9.85 19.39
C SER A 192 -2.88 -9.04 19.82
N ILE A 193 -3.45 -8.23 18.92
CA ILE A 193 -4.75 -7.58 19.14
C ILE A 193 -5.86 -8.64 19.27
N ILE A 194 -5.88 -9.64 18.39
CA ILE A 194 -6.85 -10.74 18.44
C ILE A 194 -6.77 -11.46 19.78
N LYS A 195 -5.56 -11.87 20.19
CA LYS A 195 -5.33 -12.57 21.46
C LYS A 195 -5.84 -11.77 22.65
N TYR A 196 -5.61 -10.46 22.67
CA TYR A 196 -6.01 -9.61 23.79
C TYR A 196 -7.52 -9.33 23.83
N TYR A 197 -8.14 -9.11 22.68
CA TYR A 197 -9.57 -8.80 22.57
C TYR A 197 -10.44 -10.01 22.26
N ASN A 198 -9.90 -11.23 22.42
CA ASN A 198 -10.62 -12.48 22.16
C ASN A 198 -11.94 -12.58 22.94
N TYR A 199 -12.03 -11.99 24.13
CA TYR A 199 -13.27 -11.96 24.92
C TYR A 199 -14.37 -11.08 24.30
N ILE A 200 -14.00 -10.01 23.58
CA ILE A 200 -14.94 -9.14 22.85
C ILE A 200 -15.30 -9.80 21.51
N PHE A 201 -14.35 -10.51 20.92
CA PHE A 201 -14.45 -11.10 19.59
C PHE A 201 -14.13 -12.60 19.60
N PRO A 202 -14.89 -13.41 20.34
CA PRO A 202 -14.69 -14.85 20.33
C PRO A 202 -14.92 -15.35 18.91
N ASN A 203 -14.05 -16.25 18.45
CA ASN A 203 -14.10 -16.88 17.13
C ASN A 203 -13.84 -15.93 15.95
N PHE A 204 -13.23 -14.76 16.16
CA PHE A 204 -12.83 -13.86 15.05
C PHE A 204 -12.00 -14.60 13.98
N LEU A 205 -11.01 -15.37 14.42
CA LEU A 205 -10.15 -16.16 13.53
C LEU A 205 -10.89 -17.31 12.86
N GLU A 206 -11.93 -17.86 13.47
CA GLU A 206 -12.71 -18.95 12.87
C GLU A 206 -13.62 -18.41 11.78
N ILE A 207 -14.31 -17.30 12.04
CA ILE A 207 -15.09 -16.57 11.04
C ILE A 207 -14.18 -16.14 9.88
N GLU A 208 -12.97 -15.64 10.14
CA GLU A 208 -12.04 -15.27 9.07
C GLU A 208 -11.46 -16.49 8.33
N LYS A 209 -11.16 -17.59 9.02
CA LYS A 209 -10.70 -18.82 8.38
C LYS A 209 -11.80 -19.50 7.56
N GLU A 210 -13.07 -19.37 7.95
CA GLU A 210 -14.21 -19.81 7.15
C GLU A 210 -14.37 -18.97 5.90
N ASN A 211 -14.29 -17.64 6.00
CA ASN A 211 -14.29 -16.75 4.84
C ASN A 211 -13.06 -17.00 3.92
N GLU A 212 -11.88 -17.28 4.49
CA GLU A 212 -10.69 -17.65 3.70
C GLU A 212 -10.75 -19.06 3.12
N LYS A 213 -11.46 -19.99 3.76
CA LYS A 213 -11.66 -21.37 3.28
C LYS A 213 -12.68 -21.40 2.16
N GLU A 214 -13.77 -20.62 2.25
CA GLU A 214 -14.68 -20.37 1.12
C GLU A 214 -13.89 -19.77 -0.06
N ASP A 215 -13.04 -18.76 0.19
CA ASP A 215 -12.14 -18.18 -0.83
C ASP A 215 -11.08 -19.17 -1.40
N LYS A 216 -10.79 -20.28 -0.69
CA LYS A 216 -9.81 -21.31 -1.08
C LYS A 216 -10.46 -22.56 -1.70
N GLU A 217 -11.69 -22.90 -1.32
CA GLU A 217 -12.46 -24.00 -1.91
C GLU A 217 -13.00 -23.64 -3.29
N ASP A 218 -13.35 -22.36 -3.53
CA ASP A 218 -13.63 -21.84 -4.88
C ASP A 218 -12.40 -21.80 -5.81
N LYS A 219 -11.18 -21.94 -5.25
CA LYS A 219 -9.91 -21.97 -6.00
C LYS A 219 -9.37 -23.37 -6.27
N LYS A 220 -10.05 -24.44 -5.86
CA LYS A 220 -9.57 -25.82 -6.08
C LYS A 220 -9.72 -26.30 -7.52
N ASP A 221 -10.56 -25.68 -8.34
CA ASP A 221 -10.60 -25.96 -9.77
C ASP A 221 -9.87 -24.88 -10.58
N LYS A 222 -8.69 -25.30 -11.08
CA LYS A 222 -7.75 -24.61 -11.99
C LYS A 222 -6.87 -23.54 -11.33
N LYS A 223 -5.68 -23.97 -10.89
CA LYS A 223 -4.48 -23.11 -10.80
C LYS A 223 -4.18 -22.50 -12.18
N LEU A 224 -4.72 -21.32 -12.44
CA LEU A 224 -4.09 -20.34 -13.33
C LEU A 224 -3.33 -19.33 -12.47
N PRO A 225 -2.22 -18.77 -12.98
CA PRO A 225 -1.45 -17.76 -12.26
C PRO A 225 -2.36 -16.58 -11.88
N ILE A 226 -2.25 -16.14 -10.62
CA ILE A 226 -2.95 -14.95 -10.11
C ILE A 226 -2.43 -13.76 -10.91
N LYS A 227 -3.24 -13.25 -11.83
CA LYS A 227 -2.89 -12.05 -12.60
C LYS A 227 -2.95 -10.81 -11.70
N ARG A 228 -1.86 -10.07 -11.62
CA ARG A 228 -1.71 -8.82 -10.87
C ARG A 228 -2.40 -7.68 -11.62
N HIS A 229 -2.67 -6.56 -10.95
CA HIS A 229 -3.24 -5.37 -11.61
C HIS A 229 -2.32 -4.83 -12.72
N SER A 230 -1.00 -4.99 -12.58
CA SER A 230 0.01 -4.74 -13.61
C SER A 230 -0.19 -5.56 -14.90
N ASP A 231 -0.93 -6.68 -14.84
CA ASP A 231 -1.24 -7.50 -16.01
C ASP A 231 -2.42 -6.93 -16.83
N TYR A 232 -3.08 -5.91 -16.30
CA TYR A 232 -4.29 -5.33 -16.88
C TYR A 232 -4.16 -3.84 -17.19
N PHE A 233 -3.48 -3.07 -16.36
CA PHE A 233 -3.30 -1.63 -16.53
C PHE A 233 -1.90 -1.31 -17.04
N LYS A 234 -1.79 -0.34 -17.95
CA LYS A 234 -0.51 0.27 -18.32
C LYS A 234 -0.21 1.41 -17.36
N ASP A 235 1.07 1.71 -17.15
CA ASP A 235 1.54 2.83 -16.34
C ASP A 235 0.79 2.93 -14.98
N ASN A 236 0.54 4.15 -14.49
CA ASN A 236 -0.16 4.42 -13.23
C ASN A 236 -1.70 4.48 -13.37
N PHE A 237 -2.30 4.03 -14.48
CA PHE A 237 -3.74 4.15 -14.71
C PHE A 237 -4.60 3.34 -13.72
N TYR A 238 -4.00 2.37 -13.03
CA TYR A 238 -4.68 1.66 -11.94
C TYR A 238 -5.09 2.59 -10.78
N ILE A 239 -4.28 3.61 -10.47
CA ILE A 239 -4.60 4.59 -9.41
C ILE A 239 -5.82 5.42 -9.82
N SER A 240 -5.82 5.97 -11.03
CA SER A 240 -6.97 6.71 -11.57
C SER A 240 -8.21 5.83 -11.68
N PHE A 241 -8.06 4.58 -12.12
CA PHE A 241 -9.15 3.59 -12.09
C PHE A 241 -9.72 3.43 -10.68
N LYS A 242 -8.88 3.23 -9.67
CA LYS A 242 -9.33 3.04 -8.29
C LYS A 242 -10.08 4.28 -7.77
N ILE A 243 -9.53 5.47 -7.97
CA ILE A 243 -10.18 6.72 -7.56
C ILE A 243 -11.53 6.89 -8.27
N TYR A 244 -11.62 6.52 -9.56
CA TYR A 244 -12.86 6.54 -10.30
C TYR A 244 -13.88 5.59 -9.67
N THR A 245 -13.45 4.37 -9.36
CA THR A 245 -14.32 3.34 -8.81
C THR A 245 -14.91 3.71 -7.45
N GLU A 246 -14.14 4.42 -6.62
CA GLU A 246 -14.56 4.84 -5.28
C GLU A 246 -15.56 6.02 -5.32
N LYS A 247 -15.47 6.89 -6.33
CA LYS A 247 -16.21 8.17 -6.36
C LYS A 247 -17.37 8.20 -7.34
N HIS A 248 -17.31 7.41 -8.42
CA HIS A 248 -18.13 7.63 -9.60
C HIS A 248 -18.93 6.41 -10.07
N ILE A 249 -18.86 5.29 -9.35
CA ILE A 249 -19.68 4.09 -9.64
C ILE A 249 -21.02 4.20 -8.91
N ILE A 250 -22.09 4.19 -9.68
CA ILE A 250 -23.48 4.24 -9.22
C ILE A 250 -24.21 2.97 -9.71
N GLU A 251 -24.10 2.67 -10.99
CA GLU A 251 -24.65 1.48 -11.65
C GLU A 251 -23.52 0.59 -12.16
N GLN A 252 -23.05 -0.35 -11.32
CA GLN A 252 -21.89 -1.20 -11.58
C GLN A 252 -21.80 -1.71 -13.03
N TYR A 253 -22.85 -2.32 -13.57
CA TYR A 253 -22.81 -2.86 -14.94
C TYR A 253 -22.53 -1.79 -16.01
N VAL A 254 -23.23 -0.65 -15.96
CA VAL A 254 -23.09 0.40 -16.98
C VAL A 254 -21.79 1.16 -16.78
N ASP A 255 -21.43 1.47 -15.54
CA ASP A 255 -20.25 2.29 -15.24
C ASP A 255 -18.95 1.53 -15.48
N TYR A 256 -18.86 0.25 -15.09
CA TYR A 256 -17.69 -0.57 -15.43
C TYR A 256 -17.63 -0.90 -16.92
N SER A 257 -18.79 -0.98 -17.61
CA SER A 257 -18.78 -1.08 -19.08
C SER A 257 -18.16 0.15 -19.72
N TYR A 258 -18.56 1.35 -19.28
CA TYR A 258 -17.98 2.60 -19.77
C TYR A 258 -16.48 2.65 -19.48
N LEU A 259 -16.09 2.40 -18.23
CA LEU A 259 -14.71 2.50 -17.78
C LEU A 259 -13.81 1.52 -18.55
N PHE A 260 -14.23 0.27 -18.70
CA PHE A 260 -13.50 -0.73 -19.48
C PHE A 260 -13.33 -0.32 -20.94
N GLN A 261 -14.41 0.10 -21.60
CA GLN A 261 -14.36 0.47 -23.02
C GLN A 261 -13.53 1.73 -23.26
N ARG A 262 -13.65 2.72 -22.38
CA ARG A 262 -12.91 3.98 -22.50
C ARG A 262 -11.42 3.77 -22.25
N MET A 263 -11.04 3.06 -21.19
CA MET A 263 -9.64 2.72 -20.93
C MET A 263 -9.04 1.87 -22.05
N LYS A 264 -9.82 0.97 -22.66
CA LYS A 264 -9.38 0.20 -23.83
C LYS A 264 -9.18 1.10 -25.06
N PHE A 265 -10.10 2.01 -25.31
CA PHE A 265 -10.04 2.97 -26.42
C PHE A 265 -8.81 3.88 -26.30
N GLU A 266 -8.55 4.41 -25.11
CA GLU A 266 -7.41 5.29 -24.80
C GLU A 266 -6.10 4.49 -24.57
N LYS A 267 -6.12 3.16 -24.78
CA LYS A 267 -4.96 2.26 -24.63
C LYS A 267 -4.34 2.24 -23.23
N MET A 268 -5.10 2.58 -22.19
CA MET A 268 -4.69 2.62 -20.77
C MET A 268 -4.65 1.25 -20.10
N ILE A 269 -5.30 0.26 -20.70
CA ILE A 269 -5.23 -1.15 -20.30
C ILE A 269 -4.60 -2.00 -21.40
N TYR A 270 -3.99 -3.11 -21.02
CA TYR A 270 -3.54 -4.12 -21.97
C TYR A 270 -4.73 -4.75 -22.70
N GLU A 271 -4.46 -5.37 -23.85
CA GLU A 271 -5.50 -6.06 -24.59
C GLU A 271 -6.03 -7.25 -23.79
N ILE A 272 -7.25 -7.10 -23.29
CA ILE A 272 -7.89 -8.06 -22.39
C ILE A 272 -9.33 -8.33 -22.84
N LYS A 273 -9.78 -9.58 -22.64
CA LYS A 273 -11.14 -10.00 -22.95
C LYS A 273 -12.11 -9.51 -21.88
N HIS A 274 -13.35 -9.22 -22.28
CA HIS A 274 -14.40 -8.71 -21.38
C HIS A 274 -14.58 -9.60 -20.14
N LYS A 275 -14.74 -10.91 -20.35
CA LYS A 275 -14.97 -11.87 -19.25
C LYS A 275 -13.76 -11.99 -18.32
N GLU A 276 -12.57 -11.80 -18.85
CA GLU A 276 -11.34 -11.83 -18.07
C GLU A 276 -11.21 -10.60 -17.19
N PHE A 277 -11.50 -9.40 -17.72
CA PHE A 277 -11.54 -8.18 -16.92
C PHE A 277 -12.62 -8.25 -15.85
N ALA A 278 -13.81 -8.74 -16.21
CA ALA A 278 -14.94 -8.88 -15.29
C ALA A 278 -14.64 -9.86 -14.16
N LYS A 279 -13.95 -10.97 -14.47
CA LYS A 279 -13.49 -11.92 -13.45
C LYS A 279 -12.54 -11.23 -12.47
N TRP A 280 -11.57 -10.46 -12.97
CA TRP A 280 -10.66 -9.70 -12.13
C TRP A 280 -11.41 -8.65 -11.28
N LEU A 281 -12.40 -7.95 -11.83
CA LEU A 281 -13.25 -7.03 -11.08
C LEU A 281 -13.99 -7.74 -9.93
N LEU A 282 -14.52 -8.94 -10.17
CA LEU A 282 -15.21 -9.73 -9.15
C LEU A 282 -14.24 -10.20 -8.06
N GLU A 283 -13.10 -10.77 -8.45
CA GLU A 283 -12.04 -11.23 -7.52
C GLU A 283 -11.51 -10.11 -6.62
N ASN A 284 -11.50 -8.87 -7.12
CA ASN A 284 -11.08 -7.69 -6.37
C ASN A 284 -12.24 -6.91 -5.73
N LYS A 285 -13.45 -7.49 -5.70
CA LYS A 285 -14.64 -6.93 -5.03
C LYS A 285 -15.10 -5.57 -5.60
N PHE A 286 -14.78 -5.27 -6.86
CA PHE A 286 -15.24 -4.08 -7.58
C PHE A 286 -16.67 -4.22 -8.09
N ILE A 287 -17.07 -5.44 -8.45
CA ILE A 287 -18.45 -5.80 -8.85
C ILE A 287 -18.99 -6.95 -8.00
N ASN A 288 -20.31 -7.09 -7.96
CA ASN A 288 -20.98 -8.25 -7.35
C ASN A 288 -21.33 -9.34 -8.38
N GLU A 289 -21.74 -10.51 -7.90
CA GLU A 289 -22.13 -11.66 -8.73
C GLU A 289 -23.23 -11.32 -9.74
N LYS A 290 -24.25 -10.57 -9.31
CA LYS A 290 -25.34 -10.11 -10.19
C LYS A 290 -24.84 -9.29 -11.38
N THR A 291 -23.79 -8.49 -11.18
CA THR A 291 -23.15 -7.73 -12.26
C THR A 291 -22.29 -8.63 -13.13
N MET A 292 -21.57 -9.59 -12.52
CA MET A 292 -20.80 -10.60 -13.26
C MET A 292 -21.69 -11.45 -14.18
N GLU A 293 -22.87 -11.88 -13.72
CA GLU A 293 -23.84 -12.62 -14.52
C GLU A 293 -24.25 -11.84 -15.77
N LYS A 294 -24.63 -10.57 -15.61
CA LYS A 294 -24.95 -9.69 -16.75
C LYS A 294 -23.82 -9.57 -17.76
N ILE A 295 -22.58 -9.46 -17.28
CA ILE A 295 -21.38 -9.40 -18.13
C ILE A 295 -21.09 -10.77 -18.78
N ASN A 296 -21.38 -11.88 -18.11
CA ASN A 296 -21.21 -13.21 -18.68
C ASN A 296 -22.19 -13.50 -19.82
N GLU A 297 -23.41 -13.00 -19.71
CA GLU A 297 -24.46 -13.11 -20.74
C GLU A 297 -24.15 -12.28 -21.98
N SER A 298 -23.72 -11.02 -21.81
CA SER A 298 -23.69 -10.04 -22.91
C SER A 298 -22.37 -9.29 -23.10
N GLY A 299 -21.38 -9.53 -22.23
CA GLY A 299 -20.17 -8.72 -22.14
C GLY A 299 -20.43 -7.33 -21.55
N PHE A 300 -19.36 -6.55 -21.38
CA PHE A 300 -19.49 -5.10 -21.21
C PHE A 300 -20.22 -4.48 -22.40
N ARG A 301 -21.08 -3.49 -22.11
CA ARG A 301 -21.71 -2.66 -23.14
C ARG A 301 -20.64 -1.99 -24.01
N SER A 302 -20.99 -1.67 -25.25
CA SER A 302 -20.14 -0.84 -26.10
C SER A 302 -20.03 0.59 -25.54
N LEU A 303 -18.98 1.31 -25.93
CA LEU A 303 -18.74 2.68 -25.47
C LEU A 303 -19.97 3.57 -25.68
N ASN A 304 -20.51 3.60 -26.90
CA ASN A 304 -21.70 4.40 -27.25
C ASN A 304 -22.96 4.06 -26.43
N LYS A 305 -23.05 2.86 -25.86
CA LYS A 305 -24.20 2.40 -25.03
C LYS A 305 -23.99 2.58 -23.52
N SER A 306 -22.81 3.02 -23.12
CA SER A 306 -22.42 3.20 -21.71
C SER A 306 -21.96 4.63 -21.42
N GLU A 307 -21.64 5.41 -22.45
CA GLU A 307 -21.27 6.81 -22.36
C GLU A 307 -22.41 7.73 -21.88
N SER A 308 -22.04 8.72 -21.09
CA SER A 308 -22.86 9.87 -20.75
C SER A 308 -21.94 11.07 -20.53
N GLY A 309 -22.46 12.29 -20.71
CA GLY A 309 -21.65 13.51 -20.47
C GLY A 309 -21.06 13.56 -19.05
N GLN A 310 -21.79 13.05 -18.06
CA GLN A 310 -21.29 12.94 -16.68
C GLN A 310 -20.12 11.97 -16.56
N ARG A 311 -20.22 10.76 -17.14
CA ARG A 311 -19.13 9.77 -17.08
C ARG A 311 -17.89 10.25 -17.83
N MET A 312 -18.09 10.89 -18.98
CA MET A 312 -17.01 11.48 -19.76
C MET A 312 -16.28 12.57 -18.98
N ASN A 313 -17.00 13.50 -18.36
CA ASN A 313 -16.38 14.54 -17.55
C ASN A 313 -15.65 13.96 -16.32
N ASN A 314 -16.26 13.00 -15.63
CA ASN A 314 -15.62 12.33 -14.49
C ASN A 314 -14.34 11.59 -14.90
N PHE A 315 -14.34 10.98 -16.09
CA PHE A 315 -13.20 10.25 -16.61
C PHE A 315 -12.08 11.21 -17.02
N ASN A 316 -12.37 12.18 -17.87
CA ASN A 316 -11.37 13.13 -18.37
C ASN A 316 -10.68 13.90 -17.23
N ASN A 317 -11.44 14.38 -16.25
CA ASN A 317 -10.89 15.09 -15.09
C ASN A 317 -9.91 14.27 -14.25
N LEU A 318 -10.09 12.94 -14.23
CA LEU A 318 -9.29 12.04 -13.39
C LEU A 318 -8.15 11.36 -14.14
N PHE A 319 -8.32 11.16 -15.44
CA PHE A 319 -7.35 10.50 -16.32
C PHE A 319 -6.54 11.50 -17.16
N GLY A 320 -6.80 12.80 -17.06
CA GLY A 320 -6.00 13.87 -17.67
C GLY A 320 -6.15 13.96 -19.19
N ILE A 321 -7.37 13.75 -19.71
CA ILE A 321 -7.70 13.77 -21.15
C ILE A 321 -8.37 15.06 -21.56
#